data_AF-A0A2M8DAL2-F1
#
_entry.id   AF-A0A2M8DAL2-F1
#
_cell.length_a   1.000
_cell.length_b   1.000
_cell.length_c   1.000
_cell.angle_alpha   90.00
_cell.angle_beta   90.00
_cell.angle_gamma   90.00
#
_symmetry.space_group_name_H-M   'P 1'
#
loop_
_entity.id
_entity.type
_entity.pdbx_description
1 polymer ?
#
loop_
_entity_poly.entity_id
_entity_poly.type
_entity_poly.pdbx_seq_one_letter_code
_entity_poly.pdbx_strand_id
1 'polypeptide(L)' 'MATLYTHKDRNILKTWLFMVMFFAVVIGVGWAVSWYYRNTAILYVAVAFSVFMNVLSYWYSDTIVLRMAGARPV' A
#
# COMPACT_ATOMS: atom_id res chain seq x y z
N MET A 1 27.93 9.05 15.75
CA MET A 1 26.78 9.83 16.22
C MET A 1 25.61 9.53 15.29
N ALA A 2 24.46 9.11 15.82
CA ALA A 2 23.28 8.85 14.99
C ALA A 2 22.72 10.19 14.49
N THR A 3 22.66 10.38 13.17
CA THR A 3 22.02 11.54 12.55
C THR A 3 20.53 11.25 12.33
N LEU A 4 19.71 12.29 12.12
CA LEU A 4 18.28 12.15 11.77
C LEU A 4 18.01 11.22 10.56
N TYR A 5 19.03 10.96 9.74
CA TYR A 5 18.94 10.14 8.53
C TYR A 5 19.31 8.66 8.74
N THR A 6 19.81 8.27 9.92
CA THR A 6 20.30 6.91 10.20
C THR A 6 19.24 5.80 9.99
N HIS A 7 17.95 6.16 10.00
CA HIS A 7 16.83 5.22 9.80
C HIS A 7 16.00 5.45 8.53
N LYS A 8 16.37 6.43 7.70
CA LYS A 8 15.57 6.82 6.53
C LYS A 8 15.43 5.66 5.53
N ASP A 9 16.53 5.00 5.21
CA ASP A 9 16.54 3.91 4.23
C ASP A 9 15.72 2.71 4.72
N ARG A 10 15.75 2.42 6.01
CA ARG A 10 15.00 1.31 6.62
C ARG A 10 13.49 1.59 6.67
N ASN A 11 13.08 2.85 6.80
CA ASN A 11 11.68 3.24 6.72
C ASN A 11 11.15 3.21 5.28
N ILE A 12 11.94 3.67 4.30
CA ILE A 12 11.58 3.58 2.88
C ILE A 12 11.36 2.11 2.49
N LEU A 13 12.27 1.22 2.90
CA LEU A 13 12.14 -0.22 2.63
C LEU A 13 10.87 -0.80 3.24
N LYS A 14 10.52 -0.41 4.48
CA LYS A 14 9.27 -0.87 5.13
C LYS A 14 8.03 -0.39 4.38
N THR A 15 7.99 0.87 3.93
CA THR A 15 6.86 1.39 3.15
C THR A 15 6.69 0.61 1.85
N TRP A 16 7.78 0.38 1.12
CA TRP A 16 7.76 -0.44 -0.10
C TRP A 16 7.33 -1.88 0.19
N LEU A 17 7.82 -2.48 1.27
CA LEU A 17 7.42 -3.83 1.67
C LEU A 17 5.91 -3.92 1.93
N PHE A 18 5.33 -2.97 2.67
CA PHE A 18 3.89 -2.95 2.93
C PHE A 18 3.08 -2.73 1.66
N MET A 19 3.52 -1.83 0.78
CA MET A 19 2.87 -1.54 -0.50
C MET A 19 2.84 -2.75 -1.43
N VAL A 20 3.98 -3.43 -1.58
CA VAL A 20 4.11 -4.65 -2.42
C VAL A 20 3.32 -5.81 -1.81
N MET A 21 3.40 -5.99 -0.48
CA MET A 21 2.66 -7.06 0.20
C MET A 21 1.15 -6.86 0.05
N PHE A 22 0.65 -5.63 0.26
CA PHE A 22 -0.76 -5.31 0.03
C PHE A 22 -1.19 -5.61 -1.41
N PHE A 23 -0.40 -5.16 -2.39
CA PHE A 23 -0.67 -5.41 -3.80
C PHE A 23 -0.73 -6.92 -4.12
N ALA A 24 0.25 -7.69 -3.64
CA ALA A 24 0.30 -9.14 -3.83
C ALA A 24 -0.91 -9.86 -3.19
N VAL A 25 -1.32 -9.44 -1.98
CA VAL A 25 -2.49 -10.01 -1.30
C VAL A 25 -3.77 -9.72 -2.08
N VAL A 26 -3.99 -8.48 -2.53
CA VAL A 26 -5.19 -8.12 -3.29
C VAL A 26 -5.24 -8.86 -4.63
N ILE A 27 -4.11 -9.00 -5.33
CA ILE A 27 -4.05 -9.81 -6.55
C ILE A 27 -4.34 -11.28 -6.25
N GLY A 28 -3.75 -11.86 -5.19
CA GLY A 28 -3.99 -13.24 -4.81
C GLY A 28 -5.46 -13.53 -4.52
N VAL A 29 -6.13 -12.63 -3.78
CA VAL A 29 -7.57 -12.70 -3.53
C VAL A 29 -8.37 -12.51 -4.82
N GLY A 30 -8.04 -11.50 -5.62
CA GLY A 30 -8.69 -11.25 -6.91
C GLY A 30 -8.58 -12.43 -7.88
N TRP A 31 -7.45 -13.13 -7.86
CA TRP A 31 -7.22 -14.34 -8.65
C TRP A 31 -8.07 -15.51 -8.15
N ALA A 32 -8.08 -15.76 -6.84
CA ALA A 32 -8.91 -16.82 -6.26
C ALA A 32 -10.41 -16.62 -6.55
N VAL A 33 -10.88 -15.38 -6.44
CA VAL A 33 -12.28 -15.00 -6.76
C VAL A 33 -12.54 -15.12 -8.26
N SER A 34 -11.63 -14.64 -9.11
CA SER A 34 -11.73 -14.78 -10.57
C SER A 34 -11.83 -16.24 -11.00
N TRP A 35 -11.10 -17.14 -10.34
CA TRP A 35 -11.14 -18.57 -10.61
C TRP A 35 -12.49 -19.19 -10.22
N TYR A 36 -13.01 -18.85 -9.03
CA TYR A 36 -14.31 -19.34 -8.54
C TYR A 36 -15.47 -18.92 -9.44
N TYR A 37 -15.50 -17.66 -9.89
CA TYR A 37 -16.57 -17.14 -10.75
C TYR A 37 -16.31 -17.37 -12.26
N ARG A 38 -15.18 -17.98 -12.63
CA ARG A 38 -14.70 -18.12 -14.04
C ARG A 38 -14.78 -16.82 -14.84
N ASN A 39 -14.51 -15.69 -14.17
CA ASN A 39 -14.64 -14.37 -14.77
C ASN A 39 -13.38 -13.53 -14.51
N THR A 40 -12.55 -13.41 -15.54
CA THR A 40 -11.29 -12.66 -15.51
C THR A 40 -11.49 -11.15 -15.33
N ALA A 41 -12.70 -10.62 -15.57
CA ALA A 41 -13.00 -9.21 -15.32
C ALA A 41 -12.79 -8.84 -13.84
N ILE A 42 -13.02 -9.77 -12.92
CA ILE A 42 -12.83 -9.55 -11.48
C ILE A 42 -11.35 -9.32 -11.16
N LEU A 43 -10.45 -10.08 -11.80
CA LEU A 43 -9.01 -9.90 -11.62
C LEU A 43 -8.58 -8.51 -12.12
N TYR A 44 -9.04 -8.07 -13.30
CA TYR A 44 -8.72 -6.73 -13.81
C TYR A 44 -9.19 -5.61 -12.88
N VAL A 45 -10.41 -5.72 -12.34
CA VAL A 45 -10.94 -4.75 -11.37
C VAL A 45 -10.11 -4.77 -10.07
N ALA A 46 -9.75 -5.95 -9.56
CA ALA A 46 -8.93 -6.08 -8.36
C ALA A 46 -7.53 -5.48 -8.55
N VAL A 47 -6.89 -5.70 -9.71
CA VAL A 47 -5.60 -5.09 -10.03
C VAL A 47 -5.75 -3.57 -10.12
N ALA A 48 -6.72 -3.06 -10.88
CA ALA A 48 -6.95 -1.62 -11.01
C ALA A 48 -7.21 -0.96 -9.65
N PHE A 49 -8.03 -1.59 -8.81
CA PHE A 49 -8.30 -1.14 -7.45
C PHE A 49 -7.04 -1.13 -6.59
N SER A 50 -6.23 -2.20 -6.63
CA SER A 50 -5.00 -2.28 -5.84
C SER A 50 -3.97 -1.23 -6.26
N VAL A 51 -3.82 -0.95 -7.56
CA VAL A 51 -2.92 0.08 -8.08
C VAL A 51 -3.39 1.45 -7.63
N PHE A 52 -4.68 1.74 -7.81
CA PHE A 52 -5.29 3.00 -7.37
C PHE A 52 -5.07 3.21 -5.86
N MET A 53 -5.31 2.18 -5.05
CA MET A 53 -5.11 2.25 -3.61
C MET A 53 -3.63 2.42 -3.23
N ASN A 54 -2.70 1.80 -3.96
CA ASN A 54 -1.26 1.99 -3.75
C ASN A 54 -0.83 3.43 -4.06
N VAL A 55 -1.32 3.99 -5.16
CA VAL A 55 -1.05 5.38 -5.58
C VAL A 55 -1.62 6.36 -4.56
N LEU A 56 -2.87 6.19 -4.13
CA LEU A 56 -3.46 7.02 -3.08
C LEU A 56 -2.68 6.90 -1.76
N SER A 57 -2.29 5.69 -1.37
CA SER A 57 -1.50 5.47 -0.14
C SER A 57 -0.15 6.17 -0.21
N TYR A 58 0.49 6.20 -1.38
CA TYR A 58 1.74 6.94 -1.58
C TYR A 58 1.52 8.46 -1.51
N TRP A 59 0.46 8.98 -2.11
CA TRP A 59 0.18 10.42 -2.15
C TRP A 59 -0.30 10.99 -0.82
N TYR A 60 -1.12 10.26 -0.07
CA TYR A 60 -1.63 10.64 1.25
C TYR A 60 -0.81 10.06 2.40
N SER A 61 0.39 9.52 2.11
CA SER A 61 1.28 8.90 3.10
C SER A 61 1.61 9.86 4.25
N ASP A 62 1.86 11.13 3.93
CA ASP A 62 2.13 12.20 4.89
C ASP A 62 0.97 12.42 5.87
N THR A 63 -0.25 12.44 5.35
CA THR A 63 -1.49 12.64 6.11
C THR A 63 -1.77 11.45 7.03
N ILE A 64 -1.50 10.23 6.57
CA ILE A 64 -1.62 9.00 7.36
C ILE A 64 -0.62 9.01 8.52
N VAL A 65 0.64 9.39 8.26
CA VAL A 65 1.67 9.50 9.30
C VAL A 65 1.34 10.58 10.31
N LEU A 66 0.87 11.76 9.88
CA LEU A 66 0.44 12.83 10.78
C LEU A 66 -0.71 12.40 11.69
N ARG A 67 -1.71 11.68 11.15
CA ARG A 67 -2.83 11.12 11.93
C ARG A 67 -2.37 10.03 12.91
N MET A 68 -1.45 9.17 12.51
CA MET A 68 -0.88 8.12 13.38
C MET A 68 -0.02 8.71 14.50
N ALA A 69 0.72 9.79 14.23
CA ALA A 69 1.54 10.49 15.23
C ALA A 69 0.70 11.34 16.21
N GLY A 70 -0.62 11.42 16.03
CA GLY A 70 -1.49 12.28 16.84
C GLY A 70 -1.19 13.77 16.65
N ALA A 71 -0.50 14.13 15.57
CA ALA A 71 -0.13 15.50 15.30
C ALA A 71 -1.40 16.31 14.99
N ARG A 72 -1.70 17.28 15.86
CA ARG A 72 -2.79 18.23 15.62
C ARG A 72 -2.27 19.34 14.71
N PRO A 73 -3.02 19.72 13.66
CA PRO A 73 -2.68 20.91 12.88
C PRO A 73 -2.63 22.13 13.81
N VAL A 74 -1.60 22.96 13.64
CA VAL A 74 -1.43 24.24 14.35
C VAL A 74 -2.35 25.31 13.79
#